data_AF-A0A2W6ZRW4-F1
#
_entry.id   AF-A0A2W6ZRW4-F1
#
_cell.length_a   1.000
_cell.length_b   1.000
_cell.length_c   1.000
_cell.angle_alpha   90.00
_cell.angle_beta   90.00
_cell.angle_gamma   90.00
#
_symmetry.space_group_name_H-M   'P 1'
#
loop_
_entity.id
_entity.type
_entity.pdbx_description
1 polymer ?
#
loop_
_entity_poly.entity_id
_entity_poly.type
_entity_poly.pdbx_seq_one_letter_code
_entity_poly.pdbx_strand_id
1 'polypeptide(L)'
;MQAGKGETGQNIASERKPRQRSRRRELLCPAHPEQKLVGNGKKYFLHLLTPEQLKQRGMPDGKARLVINAFPVLVLSNEWIEELFCAECGACHWCHVVRLDSVQHTVRWAPRDLWQQVAHVDPIGGNPSVSQFTASQARRHSRKRSDGKAWFG
;
A
#
# COMPACT_ATOMS: atom_id res chain seq x y z
N MET A 1 33.79 -43.86 46.29
CA MET A 1 32.91 -42.94 47.03
C MET A 1 33.26 -41.51 46.63
N GLN A 2 32.28 -40.80 46.08
CA GLN A 2 32.08 -39.33 46.09
C GLN A 2 33.07 -38.45 45.28
N ALA A 3 32.65 -37.40 44.58
CA ALA A 3 31.33 -36.97 44.12
C ALA A 3 31.58 -35.89 43.05
N GLY A 4 30.82 -35.93 41.95
CA GLY A 4 30.84 -34.88 40.95
C GLY A 4 30.26 -33.57 41.46
N LYS A 5 30.73 -32.45 40.92
CA LYS A 5 30.02 -31.16 40.95
C LYS A 5 30.13 -30.54 39.55
N GLY A 6 29.03 -30.63 38.82
CA GLY A 6 28.81 -29.87 37.59
C GLY A 6 28.37 -28.45 37.96
N GLU A 7 28.97 -27.46 37.32
CA GLU A 7 28.62 -26.06 37.46
C GLU A 7 27.59 -25.69 36.38
N THR A 8 26.34 -25.54 36.80
CA THR A 8 25.24 -25.04 35.98
C THR A 8 25.37 -23.53 35.78
N GLY A 9 25.79 -23.13 34.58
CA GLY A 9 25.68 -21.75 34.09
C GLY A 9 24.22 -21.37 33.87
N GLN A 10 23.75 -20.37 34.62
CA GLN A 10 22.39 -19.84 34.52
C GLN A 10 22.26 -18.96 33.26
N ASN A 11 21.53 -19.45 32.26
CA ASN A 11 21.11 -18.65 31.10
C ASN A 11 20.03 -17.64 31.52
N ILE A 12 20.41 -16.37 31.66
CA ILE A 12 19.44 -15.27 31.81
C ILE A 12 18.79 -15.05 30.45
N ALA A 13 17.65 -15.72 30.22
CA ALA A 13 16.81 -15.47 29.07
C ALA A 13 16.32 -14.02 29.13
N SER A 14 16.87 -13.16 28.26
CA SER A 14 16.35 -11.81 28.06
C SER A 14 14.89 -11.89 27.61
N GLU A 15 13.96 -11.61 28.52
CA GLU A 15 12.56 -11.37 28.21
C GLU A 15 12.47 -10.20 27.22
N ARG A 16 12.34 -10.54 25.93
CA ARG A 16 12.00 -9.56 24.90
C ARG A 16 10.58 -9.08 25.19
N LYS A 17 10.47 -7.90 25.81
CA LYS A 17 9.21 -7.16 25.98
C LYS A 17 8.41 -7.25 24.67
N PRO A 18 7.17 -7.78 24.69
CA PRO A 18 6.34 -7.82 23.50
C PRO A 18 6.28 -6.40 22.92
N ARG A 19 6.73 -6.23 21.67
CA ARG A 19 6.66 -4.94 20.98
C ARG A 19 5.22 -4.49 21.05
N GLN A 20 4.95 -3.43 21.81
CA GLN A 20 3.64 -2.83 21.94
C GLN A 20 3.16 -2.53 20.52
N ARG A 21 2.19 -3.32 20.04
CA ARG A 21 1.70 -3.24 18.66
C ARG A 21 1.20 -1.82 18.49
N SER A 22 1.83 -1.06 17.60
CA SER A 22 1.34 0.28 17.24
C SER A 22 -0.15 0.17 16.94
N ARG A 23 -0.95 1.11 17.47
CA ARG A 23 -2.39 1.14 17.25
C ARG A 23 -2.67 0.90 15.76
N ARG A 24 -3.55 -0.06 15.46
CA ARG A 24 -3.89 -0.41 14.07
C ARG A 24 -4.48 0.84 13.41
N ARG A 25 -3.97 1.21 12.24
CA ARG A 25 -4.55 2.26 11.40
C ARG A 25 -6.04 1.97 11.17
N GLU A 26 -6.87 3.00 11.26
CA GLU A 26 -8.29 2.88 10.95
C GLU A 26 -8.52 3.49 9.57
N LEU A 27 -8.93 2.64 8.62
CA LEU A 27 -9.25 3.02 7.26
C LEU A 27 -10.75 2.81 7.07
N LEU A 28 -11.48 3.83 6.68
CA LEU A 28 -12.93 3.77 6.49
C LEU A 28 -13.28 3.73 5.01
N CYS A 29 -14.35 3.03 4.65
CA CYS A 29 -14.77 2.90 3.27
C CYS A 29 -15.37 4.23 2.78
N PRO A 30 -14.94 4.76 1.61
CA PRO A 30 -15.53 5.98 1.05
C PRO A 30 -17.03 5.88 0.74
N ALA A 31 -17.52 4.66 0.46
CA ALA A 31 -18.95 4.40 0.22
C ALA A 31 -19.72 4.05 1.51
N HIS A 32 -19.04 3.54 2.54
CA HIS A 32 -19.63 3.08 3.79
C HIS A 32 -18.80 3.63 4.97
N PRO A 33 -19.07 4.86 5.45
CA PRO A 33 -18.23 5.53 6.44
C PRO A 33 -18.05 4.77 7.75
N GLU A 34 -19.04 3.97 8.16
CA GLU A 34 -18.97 3.14 9.37
C GLU A 34 -18.14 1.85 9.18
N GLN A 35 -17.91 1.45 7.94
CA GLN A 35 -17.24 0.19 7.62
C GLN A 35 -15.73 0.36 7.56
N LYS A 36 -15.03 -0.38 8.41
CA LYS A 36 -13.58 -0.47 8.35
C LYS A 36 -13.14 -1.28 7.13
N LEU A 37 -12.22 -0.71 6.37
CA LEU A 37 -11.49 -1.39 5.30
C LEU A 37 -10.39 -2.26 5.89
N VAL A 38 -10.21 -3.44 5.31
CA VAL A 38 -9.14 -4.36 5.68
C VAL A 38 -8.20 -4.57 4.51
N GLY A 39 -6.90 -4.55 4.79
CA GLY A 39 -5.89 -4.79 3.77
C GLY A 39 -4.52 -5.02 4.40
N ASN A 40 -3.80 -5.96 3.80
CA ASN A 40 -2.39 -6.26 4.07
C ASN A 40 -1.56 -6.16 2.77
N GLY A 41 -2.13 -5.50 1.74
CA GLY A 41 -1.54 -5.39 0.42
C GLY A 41 -0.28 -4.52 0.37
N LYS A 42 0.38 -4.56 -0.78
CA LYS A 42 1.56 -3.71 -1.06
C LYS A 42 1.14 -2.24 -1.08
N LYS A 43 1.94 -1.38 -0.44
CA LYS A 43 1.78 0.07 -0.48
C LYS A 43 2.54 0.65 -1.66
N TYR A 44 1.84 1.43 -2.46
CA TYR A 44 2.38 2.13 -3.62
C TYR A 44 2.47 3.62 -3.32
N PHE A 45 3.61 4.06 -2.80
CA PHE A 45 3.82 5.45 -2.41
C PHE A 45 3.85 6.38 -3.63
N LEU A 46 3.27 7.57 -3.47
CA LEU A 46 3.28 8.59 -4.51
C LEU A 46 4.62 9.31 -4.55
N HIS A 47 5.02 9.72 -5.75
CA HIS A 47 6.20 10.53 -6.02
C HIS A 47 5.74 11.87 -6.56
N LEU A 48 6.32 12.93 -6.02
CA LEU A 48 6.16 14.27 -6.54
C LEU A 48 7.36 14.61 -7.40
N LEU A 49 7.06 15.11 -8.59
CA LEU A 49 8.02 15.46 -9.62
C LEU A 49 7.97 16.97 -9.91
N THR A 50 6.95 17.67 -9.41
CA THR A 50 6.72 19.09 -9.71
C THR A 50 6.45 19.91 -8.44
N PRO A 51 6.89 21.17 -8.40
CA PRO A 51 6.60 22.07 -7.28
C PRO A 51 5.10 22.38 -7.15
N GLU A 52 4.33 22.35 -8.24
CA GLU A 52 2.88 22.54 -8.26
C GLU A 52 2.17 21.49 -7.40
N GLN A 53 2.60 20.22 -7.46
CA GLN A 53 2.04 19.15 -6.65
C GLN A 53 2.31 19.32 -5.15
N LEU A 54 3.44 19.94 -4.78
CA LEU A 54 3.75 20.30 -3.40
C LEU A 54 2.90 21.48 -2.92
N LYS A 55 2.67 22.47 -3.79
CA LYS A 55 1.80 23.62 -3.51
C LYS A 55 0.36 23.20 -3.23
N GLN A 56 -0.17 22.29 -4.04
CA GLN A 56 -1.50 21.70 -3.81
C GLN A 56 -1.63 21.01 -2.44
N ARG A 57 -0.51 20.60 -1.83
CA ARG A 57 -0.42 19.99 -0.50
C ARG A 57 -0.11 21.00 0.61
N GLY A 58 -0.19 22.30 0.32
CA GLY A 58 -0.01 23.38 1.28
C GLY A 58 1.44 23.85 1.46
N MET A 59 2.38 23.41 0.62
CA MET A 59 3.75 23.92 0.67
C MET A 59 3.85 25.30 -0.01
N PRO A 60 4.49 26.31 0.61
CA PRO A 60 4.74 27.59 -0.04
C PRO A 60 5.60 27.43 -1.31
N ASP A 61 5.33 28.24 -2.34
CA ASP A 61 5.95 28.13 -3.67
C ASP A 61 7.48 28.07 -3.64
N GLY A 62 8.11 29.02 -2.93
CA GLY A 62 9.58 29.08 -2.84
C GLY A 62 10.18 27.82 -2.20
N LYS A 63 9.48 27.26 -1.19
CA LYS A 63 9.90 26.01 -0.54
C LYS A 63 9.69 24.81 -1.46
N ALA A 64 8.57 24.76 -2.18
CA ALA A 64 8.26 23.69 -3.13
C ALA A 64 9.32 23.61 -4.24
N ARG A 65 9.70 24.76 -4.83
CA ARG A 65 10.75 24.82 -5.86
C ARG A 65 12.10 24.38 -5.31
N LEU A 66 12.48 24.84 -4.12
CA LEU A 66 13.75 24.43 -3.49
C LEU A 66 13.80 22.93 -3.25
N VAL A 67 12.73 22.34 -2.71
CA VAL A 67 12.65 20.91 -2.43
C VAL A 67 12.77 20.07 -3.70
N ILE A 68 12.05 20.43 -4.77
CA ILE A 68 12.11 19.67 -6.03
C ILE A 68 13.46 19.86 -6.74
N ASN A 69 14.07 21.05 -6.67
CA ASN A 69 15.40 21.26 -7.23
C ASN A 69 16.48 20.43 -6.52
N ALA A 70 16.37 20.26 -5.20
CA ALA A 70 17.29 19.44 -4.40
C ALA A 70 17.00 17.93 -4.53
N PHE A 71 15.73 17.57 -4.65
CA PHE A 71 15.24 16.20 -4.76
C PHE A 71 14.27 16.10 -5.95
N PRO A 72 14.78 15.84 -7.16
CA PRO A 72 13.96 15.80 -8.38
C PRO A 72 12.81 14.78 -8.31
N VAL A 73 12.94 13.77 -7.46
CA VAL A 73 11.89 12.81 -7.15
C VAL A 73 11.72 12.74 -5.63
N LEU A 74 10.59 13.24 -5.13
CA LEU A 74 10.25 13.19 -3.71
C LEU A 74 9.19 12.11 -3.45
N VAL A 75 9.54 11.08 -2.67
CA VAL A 75 8.58 10.05 -2.23
C VAL A 75 7.76 10.57 -1.05
N LEU A 76 6.43 10.48 -1.14
CA LEU A 76 5.52 10.83 -0.05
C LEU A 76 5.31 9.65 0.89
N SER A 77 5.95 9.68 2.06
CA SER A 77 5.80 8.63 3.07
C SER A 77 4.42 8.59 3.75
N ASN A 78 3.64 9.66 3.63
CA ASN A 78 2.30 9.80 4.19
C ASN A 78 1.19 9.60 3.16
N GLU A 79 1.49 9.30 1.90
CA GLU A 79 0.49 9.20 0.83
C GLU A 79 0.78 8.00 -0.07
N TRP A 80 -0.17 7.08 -0.20
CA TRP A 80 0.01 5.86 -1.01
C TRP A 80 -1.30 5.32 -1.56
N ILE A 81 -1.17 4.40 -2.52
CA ILE A 81 -2.26 3.58 -3.02
C ILE A 81 -2.14 2.16 -2.44
N GLU A 82 -3.27 1.59 -2.01
CA GLU A 82 -3.36 0.24 -1.41
C GLU A 82 -4.66 -0.44 -1.87
N GLU A 83 -4.61 -1.75 -2.12
CA GLU A 83 -5.82 -2.55 -2.35
C GLU A 83 -6.43 -2.92 -1.00
N LEU A 84 -7.69 -2.52 -0.80
CA LEU A 84 -8.42 -2.69 0.45
C LEU A 84 -9.76 -3.36 0.18
N PHE A 85 -10.15 -4.28 1.06
CA PHE A 85 -11.43 -4.96 1.03
C PHE A 85 -12.44 -4.26 1.94
N CYS A 86 -13.67 -4.10 1.44
CA CYS A 86 -14.81 -3.64 2.21
C CYS A 86 -15.84 -4.78 2.32
N ALA A 87 -16.26 -5.11 3.55
CA ALA A 87 -17.25 -6.16 3.79
C ALA A 87 -18.61 -5.82 3.17
N GLU A 88 -19.07 -4.58 3.33
CA GLU A 88 -20.33 -4.08 2.78
C GLU A 88 -20.33 -3.99 1.24
N CYS A 89 -19.20 -3.61 0.63
CA CYS A 89 -19.08 -3.65 -0.84
C CYS A 89 -18.93 -5.08 -1.38
N GLY A 90 -18.51 -6.04 -0.54
CA GLY A 90 -18.18 -7.40 -0.96
C GLY A 90 -16.99 -7.50 -1.92
N ALA A 91 -16.15 -6.46 -2.02
CA ALA A 91 -15.10 -6.39 -3.03
C ALA A 91 -13.83 -5.68 -2.55
N CYS A 92 -12.72 -5.96 -3.24
CA CYS A 92 -11.47 -5.23 -3.12
C CYS A 92 -11.47 -4.01 -4.05
N HIS A 93 -11.01 -2.88 -3.52
CA HIS A 93 -10.92 -1.62 -4.23
C HIS A 93 -9.55 -0.99 -3.99
N TRP A 94 -9.03 -0.33 -5.04
CA TRP A 94 -7.83 0.47 -4.91
C TRP A 94 -8.15 1.80 -4.27
N CYS A 95 -7.52 2.05 -3.13
CA CYS A 95 -7.76 3.19 -2.29
C CYS A 95 -6.52 4.06 -2.25
N HIS A 96 -6.73 5.36 -2.40
CA HIS A 96 -5.76 6.36 -2.06
C HIS A 96 -5.87 6.69 -0.57
N VAL A 97 -4.78 6.49 0.16
CA VAL A 97 -4.69 6.67 1.60
C VAL A 97 -3.74 7.82 1.91
N VAL A 98 -4.23 8.82 2.66
CA VAL A 98 -3.42 9.90 3.20
C VAL A 98 -3.36 9.75 4.72
N ARG A 99 -2.16 9.60 5.24
CA ARG A 99 -1.89 9.57 6.68
C ARG A 99 -1.84 10.99 7.23
N LEU A 100 -2.77 11.32 8.12
CA LEU A 100 -2.77 12.58 8.86
C LEU A 100 -1.97 12.45 10.16
N ASP A 101 -2.19 11.35 10.90
CA ASP A 101 -1.43 11.01 12.10
C ASP A 101 -1.17 9.49 12.20
N SER A 102 -0.75 8.98 13.36
CA SER A 102 -0.49 7.55 13.55
C SER A 102 -1.71 6.63 13.39
N VAL A 103 -2.92 7.14 13.62
CA VAL A 103 -4.21 6.43 13.63
C VAL A 103 -5.16 6.98 12.57
N GLN A 104 -5.30 8.30 12.47
CA GLN A 104 -6.17 9.00 11.53
C GLN A 104 -5.60 9.01 10.12
N HIS A 105 -6.42 8.54 9.20
CA HIS A 105 -6.13 8.48 7.78
C HIS A 105 -7.37 8.92 7.00
N THR A 106 -7.18 9.61 5.88
CA THR A 106 -8.26 9.80 4.91
C THR A 106 -8.13 8.76 3.82
N VAL A 107 -9.27 8.29 3.34
CA VAL A 107 -9.35 7.28 2.29
C VAL A 107 -10.31 7.76 1.21
N ARG A 108 -9.90 7.64 -0.04
CA ARG A 108 -10.75 7.82 -1.21
C ARG A 108 -10.46 6.73 -2.24
N TRP A 109 -11.37 6.50 -3.18
CA TRP A 109 -11.06 5.65 -4.32
C TRP A 109 -9.89 6.23 -5.12
N ALA A 110 -8.92 5.40 -5.47
CA ALA A 110 -7.73 5.83 -6.20
C ALA A 110 -8.13 6.19 -7.64
N PRO A 111 -8.07 7.48 -8.05
CA PRO A 111 -8.34 7.85 -9.42
C PRO A 111 -7.21 7.35 -10.33
N ARG A 112 -7.53 7.12 -11.60
CA ARG A 112 -6.59 6.54 -12.57
C ARG A 112 -5.31 7.38 -12.70
N ASP A 113 -5.43 8.69 -12.79
CA ASP A 113 -4.29 9.58 -13.00
C ASP A 113 -3.30 9.59 -11.83
N LEU A 114 -3.77 9.23 -10.63
CA LEU A 114 -2.91 9.14 -9.45
C LEU A 114 -1.87 8.02 -9.58
N TRP A 115 -2.16 6.97 -10.35
CA TRP A 115 -1.22 5.89 -10.60
C TRP A 115 0.02 6.34 -11.39
N GLN A 116 -0.07 7.42 -12.16
CA GLN A 116 1.09 7.99 -12.86
C GLN A 116 2.14 8.54 -11.89
N GLN A 117 1.76 8.79 -10.63
CA GLN A 117 2.65 9.30 -9.59
C GLN A 117 3.32 8.16 -8.79
N VAL A 118 2.95 6.90 -9.00
CA VAL A 118 3.58 5.77 -8.32
C VAL A 118 4.82 5.34 -9.10
N ALA A 119 6.00 5.35 -8.47
CA ALA A 119 7.20 4.76 -9.06
C ALA A 119 7.07 3.24 -9.04
N HIS A 120 7.62 2.60 -10.08
CA HIS A 120 7.63 1.15 -10.23
C HIS A 120 6.27 0.50 -10.57
N VAL A 121 5.31 1.24 -11.14
CA VAL A 121 4.28 0.61 -11.98
C VAL A 121 4.99 0.23 -13.28
N ASP A 122 5.50 -1.00 -13.32
CA ASP A 122 6.11 -1.57 -14.51
C ASP A 122 5.05 -1.62 -15.63
N PRO A 123 5.25 -1.02 -16.82
CA PRO A 123 4.28 -1.08 -17.92
C PRO A 123 4.01 -2.51 -18.42
N ILE A 124 4.86 -3.48 -18.06
CA ILE A 124 4.69 -4.90 -18.35
C ILE A 124 3.79 -5.58 -17.28
N GLY A 125 3.78 -5.04 -16.06
CA GLY A 125 2.88 -5.44 -14.98
C GLY A 125 1.50 -4.82 -15.20
N GLY A 126 0.52 -5.67 -15.55
CA GLY A 126 -0.84 -5.22 -15.86
C GLY A 126 -1.39 -4.20 -14.86
N ASN A 127 -2.14 -3.21 -15.40
CA ASN A 127 -2.68 -2.08 -14.67
C ASN A 127 -3.16 -2.47 -13.25
N PRO A 128 -2.50 -1.99 -12.19
CA PRO A 128 -2.86 -2.39 -10.84
C PRO A 128 -4.27 -1.91 -10.48
N SER A 129 -4.89 -0.94 -11.16
CA SER A 129 -6.31 -0.58 -10.96
C SER A 129 -7.31 -1.71 -11.25
N VAL A 130 -6.84 -2.86 -11.74
CA VAL A 130 -7.65 -4.03 -12.06
C VAL A 130 -7.54 -4.99 -10.89
N SER A 131 -8.65 -5.28 -10.21
CA SER A 131 -8.65 -6.26 -9.11
C SER A 131 -8.14 -7.62 -9.60
N GLN A 132 -7.59 -8.44 -8.71
CA GLN A 132 -7.09 -9.77 -9.09
C GLN A 132 -8.17 -10.62 -9.78
N PHE A 133 -9.43 -10.44 -9.41
CA PHE A 133 -10.57 -11.05 -10.08
C PHE A 133 -10.70 -10.57 -11.53
N THR A 134 -10.74 -9.26 -11.78
CA THR A 134 -10.87 -8.70 -13.13
C THR A 134 -9.63 -9.01 -13.98
N ALA A 135 -8.43 -9.01 -13.38
CA ALA A 135 -7.20 -9.42 -14.05
C ALA A 135 -7.24 -10.90 -14.44
N SER A 136 -7.79 -11.77 -13.57
CA SER A 136 -7.97 -13.19 -13.85
C SER A 136 -9.00 -13.43 -14.97
N GLN A 137 -10.11 -12.69 -14.99
CA GLN A 137 -11.13 -12.78 -16.04
C GLN A 137 -10.62 -12.28 -17.40
N ALA A 138 -9.88 -11.17 -17.43
CA ALA A 138 -9.28 -10.66 -18.66
C ALA A 138 -8.28 -11.65 -19.28
N ARG A 139 -7.48 -12.35 -18.45
CA ARG A 139 -6.56 -13.41 -18.90
C ARG A 139 -7.28 -14.68 -19.37
N ARG A 140 -8.48 -14.98 -18.86
CA ARG A 140 -9.28 -16.11 -19.37
C ARG A 140 -9.68 -15.91 -20.83
N HIS A 141 -10.00 -14.68 -21.22
CA HIS A 141 -10.32 -14.36 -22.62
C HIS A 141 -9.10 -14.36 -23.54
N SER A 142 -7.88 -14.08 -23.03
CA SER A 142 -6.66 -14.11 -23.85
C SER A 142 -6.00 -15.50 -23.95
N ARG A 143 -6.41 -16.46 -23.12
CA ARG A 143 -5.97 -17.86 -23.21
C ARG A 143 -6.55 -18.51 -24.47
N LYS A 144 -5.76 -18.53 -25.54
CA LYS A 144 -5.98 -19.41 -26.69
C LYS A 144 -5.86 -20.86 -26.26
N ARG A 145 -6.69 -21.75 -26.82
CA ARG A 145 -6.49 -23.22 -26.69
C ARG A 145 -5.12 -23.60 -27.27
N SER A 146 -4.62 -24.80 -26.95
CA SER A 146 -3.45 -25.39 -27.62
C SER A 146 -3.57 -25.39 -29.16
N ASP A 147 -4.81 -25.31 -29.65
CA ASP A 147 -5.19 -25.25 -31.05
C ASP A 147 -5.31 -23.82 -31.62
N GLY A 148 -4.82 -22.80 -30.91
CA GLY A 148 -4.79 -21.40 -31.37
C GLY A 148 -6.14 -20.65 -31.43
N LYS A 149 -7.26 -21.36 -31.29
CA LYS A 149 -8.62 -20.80 -31.33
C LYS A 149 -9.05 -20.19 -29.98
N ALA A 150 -9.85 -19.13 -30.06
CA ALA A 150 -10.54 -18.55 -28.90
C ALA A 150 -11.65 -19.50 -28.43
N TRP A 151 -12.00 -19.46 -27.14
CA TRP A 151 -13.05 -20.29 -26.56
C TRP A 151 -14.48 -19.86 -26.94
N PHE A 152 -14.63 -18.70 -27.58
CA PHE A 152 -15.88 -18.24 -28.13
C PHE A 152 -15.80 -18.29 -29.66
N GLY A 153 -16.46 -19.31 -30.19
CA GLY A 153 -16.68 -19.63 -31.60
C GLY A 153 -17.68 -20.77 -31.63
#